data_AF-F8NAK9-F1
#
_entry.id   AF-F8NAK9-F1
#
_cell.length_a   1.000
_cell.length_b   1.000
_cell.length_c   1.000
_cell.angle_alpha   90.00
_cell.angle_beta   90.00
_cell.angle_gamma   90.00
#
_symmetry.space_group_name_H-M   'P 1'
#
loop_
_entity.id
_entity.type
_entity.pdbx_description
1 polymer ?
#
loop_
_entity_poly.entity_id
_entity_poly.type
_entity_poly.pdbx_seq_one_letter_code
_entity_poly.pdbx_strand_id
1 'polypeptide(L)'
;MEQQIMTNQEKHKRLNAYWQIFLNSETEEDCKDIFSSIYSLCVNDLLAYGQSLGFNMDLCEDAIHDVFCTLYLKRKELTGVCSLSSYLFRAFRNNMLNVWRRHSKLSETDINRLPFTTEVTVLDTIIDEEEKSDIKEIVEDLLNTLTDRQREAIYLRYMQNLSYEEIAELLDISPGSVRKLVYRAIMCLREESRKIGNPLILLFLFQIFMNRA
;
A
#
# COMPACT_ATOMS: atom_id res chain seq x y z
N MET A 1 13.50 24.52 8.25
CA MET A 1 13.84 23.24 8.90
C MET A 1 13.26 22.17 8.00
N GLU A 2 14.07 21.64 7.10
CA GLU A 2 13.64 20.72 6.04
C GLU A 2 13.04 19.47 6.67
N GLN A 3 11.73 19.26 6.51
CA GLN A 3 11.12 17.97 6.81
C GLN A 3 11.63 16.99 5.76
N GLN A 4 12.65 16.24 6.12
CA GLN A 4 13.16 15.14 5.32
C GLN A 4 11.99 14.16 5.07
N ILE A 5 11.58 14.03 3.81
CA ILE A 5 10.53 13.10 3.40
C ILE A 5 11.01 11.70 3.76
N MET A 6 10.42 11.11 4.80
CA MET A 6 10.73 9.76 5.27
C MET A 6 10.48 8.76 4.14
N THR A 7 11.48 7.95 3.78
CA THR A 7 11.28 6.93 2.75
C THR A 7 10.40 5.79 3.29
N ASN A 8 9.66 5.08 2.43
CA ASN A 8 8.81 3.97 2.89
C ASN A 8 9.62 2.79 3.48
N GLN A 9 10.89 2.66 3.11
CA GLN A 9 11.78 1.66 3.70
C GLN A 9 12.20 2.05 5.12
N GLU A 10 12.54 3.31 5.37
CA GLU A 10 12.80 3.82 6.72
C GLU A 10 11.54 3.77 7.57
N LYS A 11 10.38 4.08 6.97
CA LYS A 11 9.07 3.95 7.61
C LYS A 11 8.80 2.51 8.07
N HIS A 12 8.99 1.51 7.21
CA HIS A 12 8.86 0.09 7.56
C HIS A 12 9.81 -0.33 8.67
N LYS A 13 11.07 0.09 8.59
CA LYS A 13 12.06 -0.19 9.64
C LYS A 13 11.65 0.41 10.98
N ARG A 14 11.20 1.67 10.97
CA ARG A 14 10.72 2.40 12.16
C ARG A 14 9.47 1.75 12.73
N LEU A 15 8.53 1.34 11.88
CA LEU A 15 7.31 0.65 12.29
C LEU A 15 7.63 -0.66 12.99
N ASN A 16 8.52 -1.49 12.41
CA ASN A 16 8.94 -2.74 13.04
C ASN A 16 9.70 -2.50 14.35
N ALA A 17 10.50 -1.44 14.45
CA ALA A 17 11.15 -1.06 15.70
C ALA A 17 10.11 -0.69 16.79
N TYR A 18 9.12 0.13 16.45
CA TYR A 18 8.01 0.45 17.36
C TYR A 18 7.19 -0.77 17.75
N TRP A 19 6.97 -1.70 16.82
CA TRP A 19 6.32 -2.96 17.12
C TRP A 19 7.06 -3.76 18.19
N GLN A 20 8.39 -3.89 18.06
CA GLN A 20 9.19 -4.59 19.07
C GLN A 20 9.16 -3.88 20.42
N ILE A 21 9.18 -2.55 20.45
CA ILE A 21 9.05 -1.81 21.71
C ILE A 21 7.67 -2.09 22.32
N PHE A 22 6.60 -1.96 21.53
CA PHE A 22 5.23 -2.18 21.98
C PHE A 22 4.99 -3.59 22.56
N LEU A 23 5.62 -4.62 21.97
CA LEU A 23 5.56 -5.98 22.49
C LEU A 23 6.24 -6.15 23.84
N ASN A 24 7.32 -5.39 24.08
CA ASN A 24 8.14 -5.49 25.29
C ASN A 24 7.79 -4.43 26.36
N SER A 25 6.89 -3.49 26.06
CA SER A 25 6.47 -2.46 27.02
C SER A 25 5.72 -3.07 28.21
N GLU A 26 6.25 -2.81 29.41
CA GLU A 26 5.67 -3.28 30.68
C GLU A 26 4.68 -2.26 31.29
N THR A 27 4.84 -0.97 30.99
CA THR A 27 3.99 0.10 31.54
C THR A 27 2.89 0.49 30.56
N GLU A 28 1.72 0.87 31.08
CA GLU A 28 0.56 1.24 30.26
C GLU A 28 0.76 2.56 29.49
N GLU A 29 1.51 3.52 30.08
CA GLU A 29 1.84 4.80 29.45
C GLU A 29 2.73 4.62 28.21
N ASP A 30 3.84 3.87 28.34
CA ASP A 30 4.76 3.61 27.21
C ASP A 30 4.05 2.83 26.09
N CYS A 31 3.15 1.91 26.47
CA CYS A 31 2.33 1.17 25.49
C CYS A 31 1.47 2.11 24.66
N LYS A 32 0.85 3.12 25.29
CA LYS A 32 -0.05 4.06 24.64
C LYS A 32 0.70 4.97 23.66
N ASP A 33 1.84 5.51 24.07
CA ASP A 33 2.64 6.41 23.23
C ASP A 33 3.21 5.71 21.99
N ILE A 34 3.73 4.49 22.17
CA ILE A 34 4.24 3.68 21.07
C ILE A 34 3.11 3.26 20.14
N PHE A 35 1.95 2.86 20.69
CA PHE A 35 0.79 2.53 19.89
C PHE A 35 0.30 3.71 19.04
N SER A 36 0.23 4.91 19.62
CA SER A 36 -0.09 6.14 18.88
C SER A 36 0.92 6.43 17.76
N SER A 37 2.20 6.14 18.00
CA SER A 37 3.26 6.27 17.00
C SER A 37 3.12 5.27 15.85
N ILE A 38 2.70 4.03 16.14
CA ILE A 38 2.38 3.02 15.12
C ILE A 38 1.17 3.48 14.30
N TYR A 39 0.11 3.94 14.97
CA TYR A 39 -1.12 4.39 14.32
C TYR A 39 -0.86 5.55 13.35
N SER A 40 -0.22 6.62 13.84
CA SER A 40 0.08 7.81 13.04
C SER A 40 0.98 7.52 11.84
N LEU A 41 1.88 6.54 11.94
CA LEU A 41 2.70 6.11 10.80
C LEU A 41 1.86 5.40 9.73
N CYS A 42 0.90 4.56 10.08
CA CYS A 42 0.26 3.65 9.12
C CYS A 42 -1.12 4.10 8.62
N VAL A 43 -1.85 4.91 9.40
CA VAL A 43 -3.26 5.23 9.13
C VAL A 43 -3.49 5.78 7.73
N ASN A 44 -2.65 6.72 7.28
CA ASN A 44 -2.79 7.33 5.95
C ASN A 44 -2.55 6.34 4.81
N ASP A 45 -1.61 5.40 4.98
CA ASP A 45 -1.34 4.39 3.93
C ASP A 45 -2.51 3.39 3.82
N LEU A 46 -3.09 3.00 4.96
CA LEU A 46 -4.25 2.10 4.99
C LEU A 46 -5.50 2.78 4.42
N LEU A 47 -5.72 4.06 4.75
CA LEU A 47 -6.81 4.86 4.17
C LEU A 47 -6.64 4.97 2.66
N ALA A 48 -5.46 5.36 2.18
CA ALA A 48 -5.17 5.48 0.75
C ALA A 48 -5.37 4.14 0.03
N TYR A 49 -4.94 3.04 0.64
CA TYR A 49 -5.15 1.70 0.07
C TYR A 49 -6.62 1.29 0.02
N GLY A 50 -7.39 1.56 1.08
CA GLY A 50 -8.84 1.29 1.12
C GLY A 50 -9.61 2.11 0.09
N GLN A 51 -9.31 3.39 -0.02
CA GLN A 51 -9.89 4.27 -1.06
C GLN A 51 -9.49 3.82 -2.46
N SER A 52 -8.23 3.38 -2.65
CA SER A 52 -7.79 2.84 -3.93
C SER A 52 -8.57 1.60 -4.33
N LEU A 53 -9.05 0.80 -3.38
CA LEU A 53 -9.94 -0.35 -3.60
C LEU A 53 -11.41 0.02 -3.84
N GLY A 54 -11.74 1.31 -3.91
CA GLY A 54 -13.09 1.82 -4.17
C GLY A 54 -14.01 1.88 -2.94
N PHE A 55 -13.47 1.76 -1.72
CA PHE A 55 -14.24 1.91 -0.50
C PHE A 55 -14.37 3.38 -0.08
N ASN A 56 -15.49 3.73 0.56
CA ASN A 56 -15.65 5.07 1.12
C ASN A 56 -14.78 5.25 2.38
N MET A 57 -14.58 6.52 2.76
CA MET A 57 -13.73 6.89 3.88
C MET A 57 -14.21 6.28 5.21
N ASP A 58 -15.50 6.42 5.52
CA ASP A 58 -16.09 5.91 6.77
C ASP A 58 -15.84 4.41 6.99
N LEU A 59 -16.04 3.59 5.95
CA LEU A 59 -15.77 2.14 6.04
C LEU A 59 -14.29 1.84 6.23
N CYS A 60 -13.41 2.65 5.64
CA CYS A 60 -11.97 2.48 5.83
C CYS A 60 -11.56 2.85 7.26
N GLU A 61 -12.09 3.95 7.81
CA GLU A 61 -11.83 4.36 9.20
C GLU A 61 -12.31 3.31 10.20
N ASP A 62 -13.52 2.78 10.03
CA ASP A 62 -14.06 1.70 10.87
C ASP A 62 -13.18 0.44 10.81
N ALA A 63 -12.78 0.03 9.59
CA ALA A 63 -11.94 -1.15 9.43
C ALA A 63 -10.53 -0.95 9.99
N ILE A 64 -9.95 0.24 9.87
CA ILE A 64 -8.68 0.61 10.51
C ILE A 64 -8.83 0.53 12.02
N HIS A 65 -9.88 1.13 12.58
CA HIS A 65 -10.16 1.07 14.02
C HIS A 65 -10.21 -0.38 14.52
N ASP A 66 -10.95 -1.25 13.84
CA ASP A 66 -11.05 -2.68 14.18
C ASP A 66 -9.68 -3.40 14.15
N VAL A 67 -8.85 -3.13 13.13
CA VAL A 67 -7.50 -3.70 13.02
C VAL A 67 -6.63 -3.25 14.19
N PHE A 68 -6.67 -1.97 14.54
CA PHE A 68 -5.86 -1.39 15.60
C PHE A 68 -6.34 -1.82 16.99
N CYS A 69 -7.64 -1.94 17.23
CA CYS A 69 -8.18 -2.56 18.43
C CYS A 69 -7.71 -4.01 18.57
N THR A 70 -7.77 -4.78 17.48
CA THR A 70 -7.29 -6.17 17.46
C THR A 70 -5.80 -6.24 17.75
N LEU A 71 -4.99 -5.36 17.12
CA LEU A 71 -3.55 -5.27 17.34
C LEU A 71 -3.23 -5.00 18.82
N TYR A 72 -3.95 -4.08 19.46
CA TYR A 72 -3.74 -3.72 20.86
C TYR A 72 -4.12 -4.88 21.80
N LEU A 73 -5.33 -5.42 21.64
CA LEU A 73 -5.88 -6.47 22.51
C LEU A 73 -5.13 -7.80 22.38
N LYS A 74 -4.71 -8.16 21.16
CA LYS A 74 -4.06 -9.44 20.87
C LYS A 74 -2.55 -9.36 20.77
N ARG A 75 -1.92 -8.27 21.19
CA ARG A 75 -0.46 -8.08 21.02
C ARG A 75 0.39 -9.25 21.51
N LYS A 76 0.00 -9.91 22.61
CA LYS A 76 0.71 -11.06 23.18
C LYS A 76 0.63 -12.33 22.32
N GLU A 77 -0.41 -12.45 21.48
CA GLU A 77 -0.59 -13.54 20.53
C GLU A 77 0.14 -13.28 19.20
N LEU A 78 0.47 -12.00 18.92
CA LEU A 78 1.04 -11.55 17.65
C LEU A 78 2.58 -11.47 17.67
N THR A 79 3.25 -12.13 18.62
CA THR A 79 4.72 -12.11 18.76
C THR A 79 5.46 -12.71 17.55
N GLY A 80 4.79 -13.57 16.76
CA GLY A 80 5.34 -14.14 15.53
C GLY A 80 5.28 -13.22 14.30
N VAL A 81 4.71 -12.01 14.41
CA VAL A 81 4.62 -11.07 13.28
C VAL A 81 5.99 -10.43 13.03
N CYS A 82 6.65 -10.85 11.95
CA CYS A 82 7.96 -10.32 11.55
C CYS A 82 7.88 -8.94 10.85
N SER A 83 6.75 -8.65 10.19
CA SER A 83 6.51 -7.40 9.46
C SER A 83 5.15 -6.85 9.85
N LEU A 84 5.15 -5.79 10.65
CA LEU A 84 3.91 -5.17 11.11
C LEU A 84 3.14 -4.56 9.94
N SER A 85 3.82 -3.96 8.96
CA SER A 85 3.18 -3.45 7.75
C SER A 85 2.38 -4.51 7.02
N SER A 86 3.01 -5.66 6.72
CA SER A 86 2.34 -6.76 6.02
C SER A 86 1.11 -7.25 6.79
N TYR A 87 1.25 -7.42 8.11
CA TYR A 87 0.13 -7.79 8.98
C TYR A 87 -1.02 -6.78 8.91
N LEU A 88 -0.73 -5.49 9.06
CA LEU A 88 -1.75 -4.43 9.07
C LEU A 88 -2.49 -4.37 7.74
N PHE A 89 -1.78 -4.35 6.62
CA PHE A 89 -2.39 -4.34 5.29
C PHE A 89 -3.25 -5.58 5.03
N ARG A 90 -2.77 -6.76 5.43
CA ARG A 90 -3.53 -8.01 5.29
C ARG A 90 -4.77 -8.03 6.16
N ALA A 91 -4.64 -7.66 7.44
CA ALA A 91 -5.77 -7.61 8.37
C ALA A 91 -6.83 -6.60 7.89
N PHE A 92 -6.39 -5.41 7.48
CA PHE A 92 -7.25 -4.38 6.93
C PHE A 92 -7.96 -4.86 5.65
N ARG A 93 -7.23 -5.38 4.66
CA ARG A 93 -7.82 -5.92 3.43
C ARG A 93 -8.87 -6.99 3.73
N ASN A 94 -8.58 -7.91 4.65
CA ASN A 94 -9.53 -8.96 5.03
C ASN A 94 -10.80 -8.37 5.65
N ASN A 95 -10.69 -7.36 6.51
CA ASN A 95 -11.84 -6.65 7.06
C ASN A 95 -12.67 -5.99 5.95
N MET A 96 -12.02 -5.28 5.02
CA MET A 96 -12.69 -4.64 3.88
C MET A 96 -13.41 -5.66 3.00
N LEU A 97 -12.78 -6.80 2.68
CA LEU A 97 -13.41 -7.88 1.91
C LEU A 97 -14.59 -8.50 2.65
N ASN A 98 -14.52 -8.64 3.98
CA ASN A 98 -15.61 -9.16 4.79
C ASN A 98 -16.80 -8.19 4.84
N VAL A 99 -16.55 -6.88 4.97
CA VAL A 99 -17.58 -5.84 4.84
C VAL A 99 -18.22 -5.93 3.46
N TRP A 100 -17.41 -5.96 2.40
CA TRP A 100 -17.87 -6.04 1.02
C TRP A 100 -18.74 -7.27 0.74
N ARG A 101 -18.33 -8.46 1.22
CA ARG A 101 -19.11 -9.70 1.12
C ARG A 101 -20.47 -9.60 1.83
N ARG A 102 -20.50 -8.98 3.01
CA ARG A 102 -21.74 -8.79 3.80
C ARG A 102 -22.72 -7.83 3.11
N HIS A 103 -22.23 -6.75 2.50
CA HIS A 103 -23.07 -5.74 1.87
C HIS A 103 -23.51 -6.11 0.44
N SER A 104 -22.71 -6.84 -0.33
CA SER A 104 -22.96 -7.01 -1.77
C SER A 104 -23.65 -8.31 -2.21
N LYS A 105 -23.79 -9.33 -1.35
CA LYS A 105 -24.22 -10.70 -1.76
C LYS A 105 -23.39 -11.29 -2.93
N LEU A 106 -22.21 -10.75 -3.23
CA LEU A 106 -21.37 -11.20 -4.33
C LEU A 106 -20.42 -12.33 -3.91
N SER A 107 -19.99 -13.11 -4.90
CA SER A 107 -19.21 -14.33 -4.74
C SER A 107 -17.71 -14.05 -4.61
N GLU A 108 -16.92 -15.03 -4.20
CA GLU A 108 -15.46 -14.93 -4.10
C GLU A 108 -14.77 -14.57 -5.43
N THR A 109 -15.41 -14.92 -6.55
CA THR A 109 -14.99 -14.59 -7.93
C THR A 109 -14.92 -13.09 -8.20
N ASP A 110 -15.68 -12.29 -7.46
CA ASP A 110 -15.81 -10.86 -7.68
C ASP A 110 -14.71 -10.05 -6.97
N ILE A 111 -13.93 -10.67 -6.06
CA ILE A 111 -12.76 -10.06 -5.41
C ILE A 111 -11.66 -9.71 -6.43
N ASN A 112 -11.58 -10.46 -7.53
CA ASN A 112 -10.66 -10.16 -8.64
C ASN A 112 -11.11 -8.98 -9.51
N ARG A 113 -12.30 -8.44 -9.25
CA ARG A 113 -12.91 -7.30 -9.96
C ARG A 113 -12.97 -6.04 -9.12
N LEU A 114 -12.35 -6.03 -7.93
CA LEU A 114 -12.27 -4.81 -7.15
C LEU A 114 -11.50 -3.76 -7.96
N PRO A 115 -12.10 -2.58 -8.18
CA PRO A 115 -11.40 -1.50 -8.86
C PRO A 115 -10.16 -1.15 -8.03
N PHE A 116 -9.03 -0.90 -8.70
CA PHE A 116 -7.86 -0.35 -8.03
C PHE A 116 -7.45 0.96 -8.72
N THR A 117 -7.78 2.08 -8.10
CA THR A 117 -7.45 3.42 -8.59
C THR A 117 -6.43 4.08 -7.67
N THR A 118 -5.21 4.26 -8.14
CA THR A 118 -4.20 5.01 -7.39
C THR A 118 -4.42 6.50 -7.65
N GLU A 119 -4.83 7.28 -6.65
CA GLU A 119 -4.60 8.72 -6.73
C GLU A 119 -3.09 8.95 -6.68
N VAL A 120 -2.53 9.57 -7.73
CA VAL A 120 -1.08 9.77 -7.84
C VAL A 120 -0.67 10.94 -6.93
N THR A 121 -0.73 10.74 -5.61
CA THR A 121 -0.19 11.66 -4.60
C THR A 121 1.34 11.64 -4.56
N VAL A 122 1.99 10.66 -5.20
CA VAL A 122 3.45 10.63 -5.37
C VAL A 122 3.96 11.80 -6.23
N LEU A 123 3.12 12.35 -7.11
CA LEU A 123 3.52 13.50 -7.93
C LEU A 123 3.67 14.80 -7.13
N ASP A 124 3.10 14.89 -5.93
CA ASP A 124 3.13 16.13 -5.13
C ASP A 124 4.55 16.51 -4.71
N THR A 125 5.47 15.54 -4.66
CA THR A 125 6.82 15.71 -4.10
C THR A 125 7.93 15.99 -5.13
N ILE A 126 7.66 15.99 -6.44
CA ILE A 126 8.75 15.94 -7.46
C ILE A 126 8.72 17.07 -8.50
N ILE A 127 7.59 17.74 -8.78
CA ILE A 127 7.46 18.63 -9.96
C ILE A 127 6.81 19.98 -9.57
N ASP A 128 7.24 21.08 -10.19
CA ASP A 128 6.63 22.42 -10.06
C ASP A 128 5.18 22.43 -10.61
N GLU A 129 4.33 23.31 -10.07
CA GLU A 129 2.86 23.28 -10.22
C GLU A 129 2.33 23.29 -11.66
N GLU A 130 3.07 23.84 -12.64
CA GLU A 130 2.61 23.93 -14.03
C GLU A 130 2.92 22.67 -14.87
N GLU A 131 4.04 21.97 -14.63
CA GLU A 131 4.39 20.69 -15.32
C GLU A 131 3.71 19.47 -14.67
N LYS A 132 3.11 19.64 -13.48
CA LYS A 132 2.44 18.59 -12.71
C LYS A 132 1.21 18.02 -13.41
N SER A 133 0.39 18.84 -14.06
CA SER A 133 -0.91 18.37 -14.56
C SER A 133 -0.75 17.43 -15.76
N ASP A 134 0.08 17.80 -16.73
CA ASP A 134 0.34 17.01 -17.93
C ASP A 134 1.01 15.67 -17.59
N ILE A 135 2.00 15.68 -16.70
CA ILE A 135 2.70 14.44 -16.30
C ILE A 135 1.78 13.56 -15.45
N LYS A 136 0.94 14.14 -14.58
CA LYS A 136 -0.04 13.40 -13.78
C LYS A 136 -1.02 12.66 -14.67
N GLU A 137 -1.61 13.37 -15.64
CA GLU A 137 -2.59 12.80 -16.57
C GLU A 137 -1.97 11.66 -17.38
N ILE A 138 -0.75 11.85 -17.89
CA ILE A 138 -0.04 10.80 -18.62
C ILE A 138 0.25 9.57 -17.72
N VAL A 139 0.65 9.78 -16.46
CA VAL A 139 0.91 8.69 -15.53
C VAL A 139 -0.40 7.96 -15.18
N GLU A 140 -1.49 8.68 -14.97
CA GLU A 140 -2.82 8.10 -14.73
C GLU A 140 -3.28 7.27 -15.93
N ASP A 141 -3.11 7.78 -17.16
CA ASP A 141 -3.41 7.05 -18.40
C ASP A 141 -2.58 5.77 -18.53
N LEU A 142 -1.28 5.84 -18.25
CA LEU A 142 -0.41 4.67 -18.24
C LEU A 142 -0.86 3.63 -17.21
N LEU A 143 -1.18 4.06 -15.99
CA LEU A 143 -1.71 3.16 -14.96
C LEU A 143 -3.07 2.57 -15.37
N ASN A 144 -3.89 3.31 -16.12
CA ASN A 144 -5.17 2.86 -16.66
C ASN A 144 -5.05 1.77 -17.74
N THR A 145 -3.87 1.57 -18.31
CA THR A 145 -3.61 0.42 -19.20
C THR A 145 -3.43 -0.90 -18.44
N LEU A 146 -3.20 -0.84 -17.13
CA LEU A 146 -3.04 -2.01 -16.27
C LEU A 146 -4.39 -2.55 -15.80
N THR A 147 -4.47 -3.87 -15.66
CA THR A 147 -5.56 -4.49 -14.90
C THR A 147 -5.48 -4.09 -13.42
N ASP A 148 -6.61 -4.07 -12.70
CA ASP A 148 -6.65 -3.69 -11.28
C ASP A 148 -5.66 -4.49 -10.43
N ARG A 149 -5.55 -5.80 -10.66
CA ARG A 149 -4.58 -6.67 -9.97
C ARG A 149 -3.13 -6.35 -10.27
N GLN A 150 -2.83 -5.91 -11.50
CA GLN A 150 -1.48 -5.46 -11.84
C GLN A 150 -1.17 -4.14 -11.14
N ARG A 151 -2.13 -3.22 -11.10
CA ARG A 151 -1.98 -1.92 -10.43
C ARG A 151 -1.81 -2.09 -8.91
N GLU A 152 -2.65 -2.92 -8.29
CA GLU A 152 -2.57 -3.27 -6.86
C GLU A 152 -1.20 -3.89 -6.53
N ALA A 153 -0.72 -4.85 -7.34
CA ALA A 153 0.59 -5.47 -7.12
C ALA A 153 1.76 -4.49 -7.26
N ILE A 154 1.70 -3.55 -8.22
CA ILE A 154 2.71 -2.49 -8.37
C ILE A 154 2.68 -1.52 -7.19
N TYR A 155 1.49 -1.11 -6.77
CA TYR A 155 1.31 -0.25 -5.59
C TYR A 155 1.93 -0.89 -4.35
N LEU A 156 1.57 -2.13 -4.04
CA LEU A 156 2.08 -2.83 -2.86
C LEU A 156 3.60 -3.04 -2.93
N ARG A 157 4.14 -3.31 -4.13
CA ARG A 157 5.58 -3.55 -4.31
C ARG A 157 6.41 -2.29 -4.22
N TYR A 158 6.03 -1.22 -4.92
CA TYR A 158 6.87 -0.04 -5.13
C TYR A 158 6.47 1.15 -4.26
N MET A 159 5.17 1.29 -3.97
CA MET A 159 4.68 2.32 -3.05
C MET A 159 4.77 1.80 -1.63
N GLN A 160 4.24 0.62 -1.34
CA GLN A 160 4.27 0.08 0.03
C GLN A 160 5.52 -0.73 0.36
N ASN A 161 6.48 -0.89 -0.56
CA ASN A 161 7.74 -1.62 -0.32
C ASN A 161 7.57 -3.04 0.26
N LEU A 162 6.44 -3.72 0.01
CA LEU A 162 6.24 -5.09 0.44
C LEU A 162 7.03 -6.06 -0.45
N SER A 163 7.54 -7.13 0.15
CA SER A 163 8.18 -8.24 -0.56
C SER A 163 7.18 -9.04 -1.39
N TYR A 164 7.66 -9.83 -2.35
CA TYR A 164 6.78 -10.68 -3.15
C TYR A 164 6.04 -11.70 -2.29
N GLU A 165 6.67 -12.16 -1.21
CA GLU A 165 6.13 -13.09 -0.23
C GLU A 165 5.02 -12.43 0.60
N GLU A 166 5.24 -11.22 1.11
CA GLU A 166 4.21 -10.47 1.85
C GLU A 166 3.00 -10.14 0.96
N ILE A 167 3.24 -9.72 -0.29
CA ILE A 167 2.16 -9.45 -1.24
C ILE A 167 1.38 -10.73 -1.57
N ALA A 168 2.08 -11.87 -1.69
CA ALA A 168 1.46 -13.16 -1.95
C ALA A 168 0.50 -13.57 -0.84
N GLU A 169 0.92 -13.41 0.42
CA GLU A 169 0.06 -13.64 1.59
C GLU A 169 -1.12 -12.68 1.67
N LEU A 170 -0.91 -11.41 1.34
CA LEU A 170 -1.95 -10.37 1.37
C LEU A 170 -3.02 -10.60 0.29
N LEU A 171 -2.59 -10.97 -0.92
CA LEU A 171 -3.47 -11.18 -2.07
C LEU A 171 -4.02 -12.61 -2.16
N ASP A 172 -3.59 -13.52 -1.29
CA ASP A 172 -3.90 -14.95 -1.26
C ASP A 172 -3.59 -15.67 -2.59
N ILE A 173 -2.36 -15.47 -3.09
CA ILE A 173 -1.83 -16.09 -4.32
C ILE A 173 -0.39 -16.55 -4.10
N SER A 174 0.19 -17.30 -5.05
CA SER A 174 1.59 -17.72 -4.92
C SER A 174 2.58 -16.57 -5.17
N PRO A 175 3.76 -16.55 -4.52
CA PRO A 175 4.82 -15.56 -4.80
C PRO A 175 5.24 -15.53 -6.27
N GLY A 176 5.20 -16.67 -6.95
CA GLY A 176 5.42 -16.75 -8.41
C GLY A 176 4.35 -16.02 -9.22
N SER A 177 3.10 -16.01 -8.76
CA SER A 177 2.00 -15.27 -9.38
C SER A 177 2.16 -13.76 -9.18
N VAL A 178 2.57 -13.32 -7.99
CA VAL A 178 2.88 -11.89 -7.74
C VAL A 178 4.02 -11.42 -8.66
N ARG A 179 5.11 -12.19 -8.76
CA ARG A 179 6.22 -11.85 -9.67
C ARG A 179 5.74 -11.70 -11.12
N LYS A 180 4.85 -12.59 -11.58
CA LYS A 180 4.25 -12.49 -12.92
C LYS A 180 3.34 -11.26 -13.07
N LEU A 181 2.54 -10.92 -12.07
CA LEU A 181 1.71 -9.71 -12.08
C LEU A 181 2.56 -8.45 -12.21
N VAL A 182 3.55 -8.31 -11.33
CA VAL A 182 4.49 -7.17 -11.33
C VAL A 182 5.27 -7.09 -12.64
N TYR A 183 5.82 -8.22 -13.11
CA TYR A 183 6.55 -8.27 -14.38
C TYR A 183 5.67 -7.83 -15.56
N ARG A 184 4.46 -8.37 -15.69
CA ARG A 184 3.54 -8.01 -16.78
C ARG A 184 3.14 -6.54 -16.71
N ALA A 185 2.92 -6.01 -15.51
CA ALA A 185 2.62 -4.59 -15.33
C ALA A 185 3.77 -3.71 -15.82
N ILE A 186 5.01 -4.01 -15.43
CA ILE A 186 6.20 -3.27 -15.88
C ILE A 186 6.37 -3.34 -17.40
N MET A 187 6.17 -4.51 -18.00
CA MET A 187 6.30 -4.65 -19.46
C MET A 187 5.23 -3.84 -20.20
N CYS A 188 3.99 -3.81 -19.69
CA CYS A 188 2.91 -2.98 -20.23
C CYS A 188 3.27 -1.49 -20.14
N LEU A 189 3.65 -1.00 -18.95
CA LEU A 189 4.05 0.40 -18.76
C LEU A 189 5.24 0.80 -19.65
N ARG A 190 6.21 -0.09 -19.86
CA ARG A 190 7.35 0.15 -20.78
C ARG A 190 6.96 0.20 -22.25
N GLU A 191 5.96 -0.57 -22.65
CA GLU A 191 5.46 -0.54 -24.04
C GLU A 191 4.67 0.75 -24.28
N GLU A 192 3.73 1.06 -23.39
CA GLU A 192 2.87 2.24 -23.54
C GLU A 192 3.67 3.55 -23.42
N SER A 193 4.62 3.64 -22.48
CA SER A 193 5.50 4.82 -22.37
C SER A 193 6.36 5.06 -23.62
N ARG A 194 6.80 3.99 -24.31
CA ARG A 194 7.53 4.12 -25.58
C ARG A 194 6.67 4.69 -26.71
N LYS A 195 5.36 4.35 -26.75
CA LYS A 195 4.43 4.92 -27.74
C LYS A 195 4.22 6.41 -27.53
N ILE A 196 4.19 6.86 -26.27
CA ILE A 196 4.05 8.29 -25.92
C ILE A 196 5.32 9.08 -26.31
N GLY A 197 6.49 8.45 -26.28
CA GLY A 197 7.74 9.04 -26.78
C GLY A 197 8.30 10.18 -25.91
N ASN A 198 7.77 10.37 -24.70
CA ASN A 198 8.24 11.41 -23.77
C ASN A 198 9.35 10.84 -22.84
N PRO A 199 10.58 11.38 -22.89
CA PRO A 199 11.70 10.87 -22.10
C PRO A 199 11.55 11.10 -20.58
N LEU A 200 10.75 12.08 -20.14
CA LEU A 200 10.50 12.34 -18.73
C LEU A 200 9.73 11.21 -18.06
N ILE A 201 8.83 10.55 -18.80
CA ILE A 201 8.09 9.37 -18.32
C ILE A 201 9.05 8.21 -18.07
N LEU A 202 10.01 7.99 -18.98
CA LEU A 202 11.00 6.93 -18.81
C LEU A 202 11.90 7.20 -17.60
N LEU A 203 12.26 8.47 -17.36
CA LEU A 203 13.04 8.88 -16.19
C LEU A 203 12.24 8.72 -14.89
N PHE A 204 10.94 9.05 -14.90
CA PHE A 204 10.03 8.85 -13.78
C PHE A 204 9.83 7.37 -13.45
N LEU A 205 9.51 6.55 -14.46
CA LEU A 205 9.45 5.10 -14.32
C LEU A 205 10.79 4.55 -13.82
N PHE A 206 11.91 5.01 -14.37
CA PHE A 206 13.24 4.62 -13.90
C PHE A 206 13.48 5.01 -12.45
N GLN A 207 13.10 6.21 -12.00
CA GLN A 207 13.21 6.61 -10.59
C GLN A 207 12.34 5.74 -9.68
N ILE A 208 11.08 5.48 -10.06
CA ILE A 208 10.20 4.57 -9.31
C ILE A 208 10.80 3.17 -9.22
N PHE A 209 11.38 2.67 -10.32
CA PHE A 209 11.83 1.29 -10.42
C PHE A 209 13.28 1.05 -9.95
N MET A 210 14.18 2.04 -10.04
CA MET A 210 15.60 1.92 -9.71
C MET A 210 16.00 2.57 -8.40
N ASN A 211 15.29 3.58 -7.90
CA ASN A 211 15.65 4.23 -6.64
C ASN A 211 15.31 3.38 -5.40
N ARG A 212 14.89 2.11 -5.60
CA ARG A 212 14.42 1.18 -4.56
C ARG A 212 14.77 -0.30 -4.84
N ALA A 213 15.75 -0.55 -5.71
CA ALA A 213 16.41 -1.85 -5.85
C ALA A 213 17.72 -1.85 -5.05
#